data_AF-A0A4Q2Y203-F1
#
_entry.id   AF-A0A4Q2Y203-F1
#
_cell.length_a   1.000
_cell.length_b   1.000
_cell.length_c   1.000
_cell.angle_alpha   90.00
_cell.angle_beta   90.00
_cell.angle_gamma   90.00
#
_symmetry.space_group_name_H-M   'P 1'
#
loop_
_entity.id
_entity.type
_entity.pdbx_description
1 polymer ?
#
loop_
_entity_poly.entity_id
_entity_poly.type
_entity_poly.pdbx_seq_one_letter_code
_entity_poly.pdbx_strand_id
1 'polypeptide(L)'
;MILISQGGAAIAGAAMALLVIAATWALLTGLRARADAAAMAEDNSRFQTLVSGSPAQAMIVRADGRIELPRRLADWLGLEKIPRELDALSGGEGGLMPEDAGALGVHVAAAQKAGKPFSLSVRAKGSERALLVVGERAPQALNAPGGVVLWFLDATDSQDEINRLQKSSTRLRAAFDALTALIEAAPMPMWYRGGDLKLLMVNSAYVRAV
;
A
#
# COMPACT_ATOMS: atom_id res chain seq x y z
N MET A 1 -17.27 70.42 37.75
CA MET A 1 -17.66 69.05 38.15
C MET A 1 -18.49 68.46 37.02
N ILE A 2 -18.01 67.43 36.34
CA ILE A 2 -18.79 66.73 35.31
C ILE A 2 -19.78 65.82 36.06
N LEU A 3 -21.04 66.26 36.17
CA LEU A 3 -22.12 65.48 36.76
C LEU A 3 -22.63 64.49 35.70
N ILE A 4 -22.11 63.27 35.73
CA ILE A 4 -22.59 62.19 34.88
C ILE A 4 -24.00 61.82 35.36
N SER A 5 -25.00 61.82 34.47
CA SER A 5 -26.34 61.35 34.80
C SER A 5 -26.29 59.86 35.12
N GLN A 6 -27.08 59.39 36.10
CA GLN A 6 -27.08 57.98 36.50
C GLN A 6 -27.32 57.02 35.31
N GLY A 7 -28.15 57.42 34.34
CA GLY A 7 -28.37 56.66 33.12
C GLY A 7 -27.14 56.54 32.22
N GLY A 8 -26.35 57.61 32.09
CA GLY A 8 -25.10 57.60 31.32
C GLY A 8 -24.04 56.70 31.95
N ALA A 9 -23.93 56.71 33.28
CA ALA A 9 -23.03 55.82 34.01
C ALA A 9 -23.44 54.33 33.85
N ALA A 10 -24.74 54.04 33.89
CA ALA A 10 -25.26 52.68 33.71
C ALA A 10 -24.98 52.12 32.31
N ILE A 11 -25.18 52.92 31.26
CA ILE A 11 -24.91 52.51 29.87
C ILE A 11 -23.41 52.28 29.66
N ALA A 12 -22.56 53.17 30.17
CA ALA A 12 -21.11 53.01 30.08
C ALA A 12 -20.63 51.74 30.80
N GLY A 13 -21.18 51.46 31.99
CA GLY A 13 -20.90 50.23 32.74
C GLY A 13 -21.35 48.97 32.00
N ALA A 14 -22.55 48.98 31.43
CA ALA A 14 -23.08 47.86 30.64
C ALA A 14 -22.25 47.60 29.37
N ALA A 15 -21.85 48.66 28.66
CA ALA A 15 -20.98 48.56 27.49
C ALA A 15 -19.61 47.98 27.86
N MET A 16 -19.02 48.44 28.97
CA MET A 16 -17.74 47.91 29.46
C MET A 16 -17.85 46.44 29.87
N ALA A 17 -18.93 46.06 30.56
CA ALA A 17 -19.20 44.67 30.92
C ALA A 17 -19.32 43.77 29.67
N LEU A 18 -20.05 44.23 28.64
CA LEU A 18 -20.16 43.50 27.37
C LEU A 18 -18.81 43.33 26.67
N LEU A 19 -17.97 44.37 26.65
CA LEU A 19 -16.62 44.28 26.06
C LEU A 19 -15.74 43.30 26.84
N VAL A 20 -15.81 43.30 28.17
CA VAL A 20 -15.06 42.34 29.01
C VAL A 20 -15.53 40.91 28.77
N ILE A 21 -16.84 40.68 28.67
CA ILE A 21 -17.41 39.37 28.35
C ILE A 21 -16.93 38.91 26.96
N ALA A 22 -17.02 39.78 25.95
CA ALA A 22 -16.58 39.46 24.59
C ALA A 22 -15.08 39.17 24.51
N ALA A 23 -14.24 39.97 25.17
CA ALA A 23 -12.80 39.76 25.24
C ALA A 23 -12.45 38.47 25.97
N THR A 24 -13.12 38.18 27.08
CA THR A 24 -12.93 36.93 27.83
C THR A 24 -13.34 35.72 26.99
N TRP A 25 -14.48 35.80 26.30
CA TRP A 25 -14.94 34.74 25.41
C TRP A 25 -13.96 34.51 24.25
N ALA A 26 -13.50 35.58 23.59
CA ALA A 26 -12.50 35.51 22.52
C ALA A 26 -11.15 34.93 23.00
N LEU A 27 -10.73 35.27 24.23
CA LEU A 27 -9.52 34.72 24.83
C LEU A 27 -9.67 33.22 25.11
N LEU A 28 -10.80 32.79 25.68
CA LEU A 28 -11.07 31.38 25.96
C LEU A 28 -11.17 30.54 24.69
N THR A 29 -11.84 31.04 23.65
CA THR A 29 -11.90 30.33 22.35
C THR A 29 -10.54 30.29 21.68
N GLY A 30 -9.75 31.36 21.74
CA GLY A 30 -8.38 31.40 21.22
C GLY A 30 -7.44 30.43 21.95
N LEU A 31 -7.52 30.35 23.28
CA LEU A 31 -6.73 29.40 24.08
C LEU A 31 -7.12 27.94 23.80
N ARG A 32 -8.42 27.65 23.66
CA ARG A 32 -8.91 26.32 23.27
C ARG A 32 -8.43 25.93 21.87
N ALA A 33 -8.60 26.80 20.88
CA ALA A 33 -8.13 26.56 19.52
C ALA A 33 -6.61 26.33 19.46
N ARG A 34 -5.83 27.04 20.29
CA ARG A 34 -4.39 26.83 20.41
C ARG A 34 -4.05 25.47 21.02
N ALA A 35 -4.78 25.04 22.05
CA ALA A 35 -4.58 23.74 22.68
C ALA A 35 -4.92 22.60 21.69
N ASP A 36 -6.04 22.72 20.97
CA ASP A 36 -6.45 21.74 19.96
C ASP A 36 -5.43 21.66 18.82
N ALA A 37 -4.94 22.81 18.33
CA ALA A 37 -3.90 22.86 17.30
C ALA A 37 -2.58 22.22 17.77
N ALA A 38 -2.20 22.43 19.04
CA ALA A 38 -1.00 21.82 19.61
C ALA A 38 -1.13 20.28 19.69
N ALA A 39 -2.29 19.77 20.13
CA ALA A 39 -2.57 18.34 20.18
C ALA A 39 -2.54 17.71 18.76
N MET A 40 -3.18 18.36 17.78
CA MET A 40 -3.14 17.91 16.39
C MET A 40 -1.73 17.90 15.81
N ALA A 41 -0.91 18.90 16.15
CA ALA A 41 0.48 18.96 15.70
C ALA A 41 1.32 17.82 16.31
N GLU A 42 1.09 17.49 17.59
CA GLU A 42 1.76 16.37 18.26
C GLU A 42 1.37 15.03 17.62
N ASP A 43 0.09 14.76 17.43
CA ASP A 43 -0.38 13.52 16.79
C ASP A 43 0.18 13.38 15.37
N ASN A 44 0.17 14.45 14.58
CA ASN A 44 0.77 14.45 13.25
C ASN A 44 2.28 14.14 13.30
N SER A 45 3.02 14.69 14.27
CA SER A 45 4.45 14.39 14.42
C SER A 45 4.71 12.91 14.77
N ARG A 46 3.85 12.32 15.61
CA ARG A 46 3.90 10.89 15.95
C ARG A 46 3.62 10.03 14.72
N PHE A 47 2.57 10.34 13.96
CA PHE A 47 2.27 9.62 12.71
C PHE A 47 3.39 9.74 11.69
N GLN A 48 3.97 10.92 11.52
CA GLN A 48 5.12 11.10 10.63
C GLN A 48 6.31 10.24 11.07
N THR A 49 6.57 10.14 12.38
CA THR A 49 7.66 9.29 12.91
C THR A 49 7.40 7.81 12.61
N LEU A 50 6.16 7.33 12.83
CA LEU A 50 5.77 5.95 12.51
C LEU A 50 5.87 5.64 11.00
N VAL A 51 5.39 6.55 10.15
CA VAL A 51 5.44 6.39 8.68
C VAL A 51 6.88 6.45 8.17
N SER A 52 7.74 7.29 8.76
CA SER A 52 9.15 7.41 8.35
C SER A 52 9.96 6.13 8.56
N GLY A 53 9.54 5.32 9.54
CA GLY A 53 10.10 3.99 9.82
C GLY A 53 9.49 2.85 8.99
N SER A 54 8.50 3.13 8.14
CA SER A 54 7.87 2.10 7.30
C SER A 54 8.87 1.51 6.30
N PRO A 55 8.96 0.16 6.20
CA PRO A 55 9.76 -0.51 5.18
C PRO A 55 9.13 -0.41 3.78
N ALA A 56 7.86 -0.02 3.68
CA ALA A 56 7.17 0.20 2.41
C ALA A 56 7.14 1.69 2.06
N GLN A 57 7.44 2.02 0.80
CA GLN A 57 7.39 3.38 0.28
C GLN A 57 6.21 3.53 -0.71
N ALA A 58 5.33 4.49 -0.47
CA ALA A 58 4.14 4.72 -1.28
C ALA A 58 4.38 5.74 -2.40
N MET A 59 4.05 5.40 -3.64
CA MET A 59 3.92 6.32 -4.77
C MET A 59 2.45 6.42 -5.17
N ILE A 60 2.01 7.61 -5.59
CA ILE A 60 0.65 7.80 -6.10
C ILE A 60 0.73 8.02 -7.60
N VAL A 61 -0.12 7.35 -8.37
CA VAL A 61 -0.34 7.61 -9.80
C VAL A 61 -1.73 8.20 -9.96
N ARG A 62 -1.81 9.46 -10.40
CA ARG A 62 -3.06 10.15 -10.66
C ARG A 62 -3.69 9.66 -11.97
N ALA A 63 -4.98 9.95 -12.15
CA ALA A 63 -5.73 9.55 -13.34
C ALA A 63 -5.20 10.18 -14.64
N ASP A 64 -4.49 11.31 -14.54
CA ASP A 64 -3.82 12.01 -15.66
C ASP A 64 -2.42 11.43 -15.97
N GLY A 65 -2.01 10.35 -15.29
CA GLY A 65 -0.71 9.71 -15.47
C GLY A 65 0.42 10.37 -14.69
N ARG A 66 0.15 11.48 -13.97
CA ARG A 66 1.15 12.12 -13.12
C ARG A 66 1.44 11.28 -11.90
N ILE A 67 2.70 11.31 -11.47
CA ILE A 67 3.15 10.56 -10.30
C ILE A 67 3.59 11.48 -9.16
N GLU A 68 3.32 11.05 -7.94
CA GLU A 68 3.87 11.61 -6.71
C GLU A 68 4.79 10.57 -6.10
N LEU A 69 6.09 10.75 -6.35
CA LEU A 69 7.15 9.83 -5.96
C LEU A 69 7.94 10.41 -4.76
N PRO A 70 7.98 9.73 -3.62
CA PRO A 70 8.82 10.11 -2.49
C PRO A 70 10.31 10.02 -2.83
N ARG A 71 11.13 10.91 -2.24
CA ARG A 71 12.57 10.96 -2.49
C ARG A 71 13.27 9.62 -2.21
N ARG A 72 12.92 8.95 -1.11
CA ARG A 72 13.50 7.64 -0.75
C ARG A 72 13.27 6.57 -1.83
N LEU A 73 12.11 6.57 -2.48
CA LEU A 73 11.84 5.65 -3.60
C LEU A 73 12.63 6.06 -4.85
N ALA A 74 12.79 7.36 -5.11
CA ALA A 74 13.66 7.84 -6.18
C ALA A 74 15.10 7.32 -5.99
N ASP A 75 15.60 7.37 -4.76
CA ASP A 75 16.93 6.88 -4.41
C ASP A 75 17.04 5.35 -4.60
N TRP A 76 16.00 4.58 -4.23
CA TRP A 76 15.94 3.13 -4.48
C TRP A 76 15.98 2.77 -5.96
N LEU A 77 15.35 3.59 -6.79
CA LEU A 77 15.31 3.43 -8.24
C LEU A 77 16.54 4.05 -8.93
N GLY A 78 17.45 4.70 -8.22
CA GLY A 78 18.62 5.37 -8.80
C GLY A 78 18.28 6.60 -9.65
N LEU A 79 17.14 7.25 -9.38
CA LEU A 79 16.67 8.42 -10.13
C LEU A 79 17.30 9.71 -9.59
N GLU A 80 18.11 10.40 -10.40
CA GLU A 80 18.68 11.71 -10.03
C GLU A 80 17.62 12.82 -9.92
N LYS A 81 16.60 12.76 -10.77
CA LYS A 81 15.49 13.70 -10.83
C LYS A 81 14.18 12.94 -10.68
N ILE A 82 13.25 13.51 -9.93
CA ILE A 82 11.93 12.92 -9.73
C ILE A 82 11.12 13.09 -11.03
N PRO A 83 10.74 11.99 -11.71
CA PRO A 83 9.91 12.04 -12.90
C PRO A 83 8.49 12.51 -12.54
N ARG A 84 7.84 13.17 -13.50
CA ARG A 84 6.47 13.67 -13.32
C ARG A 84 5.40 12.70 -13.79
N GLU A 85 5.77 11.75 -14.64
CA GLU A 85 4.86 10.81 -15.30
C GLU A 85 5.36 9.37 -15.12
N LEU A 86 4.45 8.41 -15.15
CA LEU A 86 4.76 7.00 -14.94
C LEU A 86 5.72 6.47 -16.02
N ASP A 87 5.52 6.83 -17.29
CA ASP A 87 6.33 6.34 -18.41
C ASP A 87 7.80 6.80 -18.31
N ALA A 88 8.01 7.97 -17.69
CA ALA A 88 9.34 8.53 -17.46
C ALA A 88 10.16 7.73 -16.42
N LEU A 89 9.56 6.77 -15.70
CA LEU A 89 10.29 5.85 -14.82
C LEU A 89 11.23 4.91 -15.57
N SER A 90 11.11 4.77 -16.89
CA SER A 90 12.00 3.92 -17.70
C SER A 90 12.96 4.71 -18.60
N GLY A 91 12.83 6.03 -18.68
CA GLY A 91 13.46 6.87 -19.71
C GLY A 91 14.89 7.34 -19.42
N GLY A 92 15.37 7.22 -18.17
CA GLY A 92 16.69 7.69 -17.75
C GLY A 92 17.74 6.58 -17.56
N GLU A 93 18.91 7.00 -17.08
CA GLU A 93 20.00 6.12 -16.61
C GLU A 93 19.56 5.28 -15.40
N GLY A 94 18.76 5.86 -14.51
CA GLY A 94 18.06 5.16 -13.43
C GLY A 94 16.61 4.81 -13.77
N GLY A 95 15.90 4.23 -12.80
CA GLY A 95 14.49 3.91 -12.90
C GLY A 95 14.20 2.41 -12.95
N LEU A 96 13.08 2.01 -13.55
CA LEU A 96 12.68 0.62 -13.75
C LEU A 96 13.20 0.09 -15.08
N MET A 97 13.42 -1.23 -15.17
CA MET A 97 13.64 -1.88 -16.45
C MET A 97 12.46 -1.64 -17.41
N PRO A 98 12.68 -1.46 -18.72
CA PRO A 98 11.61 -1.14 -19.67
C PRO A 98 10.47 -2.16 -19.68
N GLU A 99 10.80 -3.46 -19.58
CA GLU A 99 9.79 -4.52 -19.50
C GLU A 99 8.91 -4.41 -18.25
N ASP A 100 9.51 -4.12 -17.09
CA ASP A 100 8.83 -4.02 -15.81
C ASP A 100 8.00 -2.73 -15.73
N ALA A 101 8.50 -1.62 -16.30
CA ALA A 101 7.76 -0.38 -16.41
C ALA A 101 6.51 -0.53 -17.30
N GLY A 102 6.63 -1.23 -18.43
CA GLY A 102 5.50 -1.55 -19.30
C GLY A 102 4.46 -2.42 -18.61
N ALA A 103 4.90 -3.48 -17.92
CA ALA A 103 4.01 -4.34 -17.14
C ALA A 103 3.29 -3.57 -16.02
N LEU A 104 4.03 -2.72 -15.29
CA LEU A 104 3.46 -1.86 -14.25
C LEU A 104 2.41 -0.91 -14.83
N GLY A 105 2.66 -0.28 -15.98
CA GLY A 105 1.70 0.60 -16.66
C GLY A 105 0.38 -0.10 -17.01
N VAL A 106 0.44 -1.33 -17.52
CA VAL A 106 -0.76 -2.14 -17.82
C VAL A 106 -1.58 -2.42 -16.56
N HIS A 107 -0.93 -2.82 -15.47
CA HIS A 107 -1.60 -3.09 -14.20
C HIS A 107 -2.19 -1.84 -13.55
N VAL A 108 -1.48 -0.71 -13.60
CA VAL A 108 -1.98 0.59 -13.13
C VAL A 108 -3.23 1.00 -13.90
N ALA A 109 -3.21 0.92 -15.24
CA ALA A 109 -4.37 1.26 -16.05
C ALA A 109 -5.58 0.34 -15.75
N ALA A 110 -5.34 -0.95 -15.51
CA ALA A 110 -6.37 -1.89 -15.11
C ALA A 110 -6.95 -1.57 -13.72
N ALA A 111 -6.11 -1.17 -12.75
CA ALA A 111 -6.54 -0.76 -11.42
C ALA A 111 -7.32 0.56 -11.43
N GLN A 112 -6.92 1.54 -12.26
CA GLN A 112 -7.66 2.78 -12.46
C GLN A 112 -9.08 2.52 -13.00
N LYS A 113 -9.20 1.68 -14.04
CA LYS A 113 -10.48 1.38 -14.70
C LYS A 113 -11.37 0.45 -13.88
N ALA A 114 -10.84 -0.69 -13.43
CA ALA A 114 -11.62 -1.78 -12.84
C ALA A 114 -11.50 -1.88 -11.31
N GLY A 115 -10.61 -1.10 -10.68
CA GLY A 115 -10.38 -1.16 -9.22
C GLY A 115 -9.75 -2.47 -8.75
N LYS A 116 -9.21 -3.29 -9.65
CA LYS A 116 -8.59 -4.57 -9.31
C LYS A 116 -7.23 -4.34 -8.64
N PRO A 117 -7.00 -4.85 -7.42
CA PRO A 117 -5.68 -4.81 -6.81
C PRO A 117 -4.72 -5.74 -7.57
N PHE A 118 -3.43 -5.42 -7.52
CA PHE A 118 -2.39 -6.24 -8.15
C PHE A 118 -1.11 -6.26 -7.30
N SER A 119 -0.27 -7.26 -7.57
CA SER A 119 1.06 -7.39 -7.00
C SER A 119 2.02 -7.79 -8.12
N LEU A 120 3.14 -7.09 -8.25
CA LEU A 120 4.12 -7.24 -9.32
C LEU A 120 5.53 -7.09 -8.75
N SER A 121 6.46 -7.98 -9.12
CA SER A 121 7.88 -7.79 -8.83
C SER A 121 8.53 -7.01 -9.97
N VAL A 122 9.26 -5.94 -9.64
CA VAL A 122 9.94 -5.08 -10.61
C VAL A 122 11.42 -4.92 -10.24
N ARG A 123 12.26 -4.67 -11.24
CA ARG A 123 13.70 -4.43 -11.06
C ARG A 123 14.08 -3.00 -11.41
N ALA A 124 14.91 -2.43 -10.55
CA ALA A 124 15.52 -1.13 -10.80
C ALA A 124 16.75 -1.29 -11.72
N LYS A 125 16.98 -0.30 -12.59
CA LYS A 125 18.18 -0.24 -13.42
C LYS A 125 19.42 -0.05 -12.54
N GLY A 126 20.49 -0.77 -12.86
CA GLY A 126 21.76 -0.67 -12.12
C GLY A 126 21.73 -1.26 -10.70
N SER A 127 20.67 -1.96 -10.32
CA SER A 127 20.52 -2.61 -9.02
C SER A 127 20.06 -4.06 -9.18
N GLU A 128 20.68 -4.97 -8.42
CA GLU A 128 20.24 -6.38 -8.32
C GLU A 128 18.96 -6.52 -7.47
N ARG A 129 18.53 -5.45 -6.77
CA ARG A 129 17.38 -5.50 -5.87
C ARG A 129 16.07 -5.65 -6.65
N ALA A 130 15.29 -6.65 -6.27
CA ALA A 130 13.91 -6.80 -6.69
C ALA A 130 13.00 -6.04 -5.71
N LEU A 131 12.08 -5.24 -6.26
CA LEU A 131 11.08 -4.51 -5.49
C LEU A 131 9.72 -5.15 -5.71
N LEU A 132 9.01 -5.45 -4.63
CA LEU A 132 7.61 -5.86 -4.71
C LEU A 132 6.73 -4.61 -4.77
N VAL A 133 5.90 -4.50 -5.80
CA VAL A 133 4.93 -3.43 -5.98
C VAL A 133 3.53 -3.98 -5.74
N VAL A 134 2.85 -3.46 -4.73
CA VAL A 134 1.43 -3.73 -4.47
C VAL A 134 0.63 -2.50 -4.87
N GLY A 135 -0.27 -2.66 -5.83
CA GLY A 135 -1.09 -1.58 -6.35
C GLY A 135 -2.57 -1.73 -6.05
N GLU A 136 -3.19 -0.65 -5.61
CA GLU A 136 -4.63 -0.58 -5.33
C GLU A 136 -5.21 0.78 -5.71
N ARG A 137 -6.52 0.84 -5.92
CA ARG A 137 -7.20 2.12 -6.20
C ARG A 137 -6.98 3.07 -5.02
N ALA A 138 -6.60 4.31 -5.32
CA ALA A 138 -6.35 5.31 -4.30
C ALA A 138 -7.61 5.56 -3.44
N PRO A 139 -7.51 5.43 -2.10
CA PRO A 139 -8.57 5.82 -1.20
C PRO A 139 -9.01 7.27 -1.41
N GLN A 140 -10.30 7.57 -1.20
CA GLN A 140 -10.84 8.93 -1.38
C GLN A 140 -10.14 9.98 -0.50
N ALA A 141 -9.67 9.57 0.68
CA ALA A 141 -8.94 10.43 1.62
C ALA A 141 -7.61 11.00 1.06
N LEU A 142 -7.03 10.37 0.04
CA LEU A 142 -5.80 10.83 -0.62
C LEU A 142 -6.03 11.94 -1.66
N ASN A 143 -7.28 12.37 -1.89
CA ASN A 143 -7.63 13.42 -2.86
C ASN A 143 -7.00 13.20 -4.25
N ALA A 144 -6.93 11.93 -4.67
CA ALA A 144 -6.45 11.49 -5.97
C ALA A 144 -7.56 10.70 -6.69
N PRO A 145 -8.63 11.38 -7.17
CA PRO A 145 -9.78 10.72 -7.77
C PRO A 145 -9.35 9.93 -9.02
N GLY A 146 -9.75 8.65 -9.08
CA GLY A 146 -9.37 7.75 -10.15
C GLY A 146 -7.89 7.36 -10.17
N GLY A 147 -7.12 7.72 -9.14
CA GLY A 147 -5.72 7.35 -8.99
C GLY A 147 -5.51 5.95 -8.43
N VAL A 148 -4.25 5.54 -8.38
CA VAL A 148 -3.77 4.26 -7.83
C VAL A 148 -2.62 4.57 -6.86
N VAL A 149 -2.65 3.94 -5.69
CA VAL A 149 -1.51 3.94 -4.76
C VAL A 149 -0.68 2.69 -5.04
N LEU A 150 0.62 2.88 -5.12
CA LEU A 150 1.62 1.84 -5.34
C LEU A 150 2.55 1.78 -4.14
N TRP A 151 2.54 0.64 -3.45
CA TRP A 151 3.41 0.36 -2.32
C TRP A 151 4.62 -0.42 -2.81
N PHE A 152 5.81 0.15 -2.66
CA PHE A 152 7.08 -0.49 -2.98
C PHE A 152 7.70 -1.06 -1.72
N LEU A 153 8.00 -2.35 -1.72
CA LEU A 153 8.71 -3.04 -0.65
C LEU A 153 10.03 -3.57 -1.18
N ASP A 154 11.12 -3.33 -0.44
CA ASP A 154 12.42 -3.95 -0.71
C ASP A 154 12.32 -5.44 -0.34
N ALA A 155 12.29 -6.30 -1.36
CA ALA A 155 11.99 -7.72 -1.22
C ALA A 155 13.23 -8.58 -0.91
N THR A 156 14.40 -7.98 -0.67
CA THR A 156 15.69 -8.68 -0.76
C THR A 156 15.87 -9.86 0.22
N ASP A 157 15.21 -9.91 1.39
CA ASP A 157 15.41 -11.03 2.34
C ASP A 157 14.16 -11.92 2.61
N SER A 158 12.94 -11.37 2.60
CA SER A 158 11.73 -12.14 2.97
C SER A 158 10.95 -12.72 1.78
N GLN A 159 11.07 -12.11 0.60
CA GLN A 159 10.29 -12.51 -0.57
C GLN A 159 10.93 -13.66 -1.34
N ASP A 160 12.26 -13.77 -1.31
CA ASP A 160 12.99 -14.88 -1.90
C ASP A 160 12.63 -16.21 -1.22
N GLU A 161 12.47 -16.22 0.10
CA GLU A 161 12.05 -17.41 0.82
C GLU A 161 10.60 -17.80 0.49
N ILE A 162 9.68 -16.83 0.40
CA ILE A 162 8.29 -17.09 0.01
C ILE A 162 8.21 -17.60 -1.44
N ASN A 163 8.92 -16.97 -2.38
CA ASN A 163 8.97 -17.41 -3.77
C ASN A 163 9.63 -18.79 -3.92
N ARG A 164 10.68 -19.07 -3.13
CA ARG A 164 11.33 -20.38 -3.07
C ARG A 164 10.37 -21.46 -2.58
N LEU A 165 9.64 -21.19 -1.51
CA LEU A 165 8.64 -22.10 -0.94
C LEU A 165 7.50 -22.36 -1.93
N GLN A 166 7.01 -21.32 -2.61
CA GLN A 166 5.97 -21.47 -3.64
C GLN A 166 6.46 -22.29 -4.85
N LYS A 167 7.66 -22.01 -5.37
CA LYS A 167 8.26 -22.80 -6.47
C LYS A 167 8.48 -24.26 -6.08
N SER A 168 8.92 -24.51 -4.84
CA SER A 168 9.08 -25.86 -4.30
C SER A 168 7.75 -26.61 -4.23
N SER A 169 6.71 -25.97 -3.70
CA SER A 169 5.35 -26.54 -3.65
C SER A 169 4.80 -26.90 -5.04
N THR A 170 4.97 -26.01 -6.03
CA THR A 170 4.56 -26.28 -7.41
C THR A 170 5.32 -27.46 -8.02
N ARG A 171 6.65 -27.56 -7.77
CA ARG A 171 7.45 -28.70 -8.24
C ARG A 171 7.01 -30.01 -7.59
N LEU A 172 6.72 -30.00 -6.29
CA LEU A 172 6.23 -31.19 -5.57
C LEU A 172 4.88 -31.66 -6.11
N ARG A 173 3.95 -30.73 -6.37
CA ARG A 173 2.65 -31.05 -6.97
C ARG A 173 2.80 -31.67 -8.35
N ALA A 174 3.63 -31.07 -9.21
CA ALA A 174 3.88 -31.62 -10.55
C ALA A 174 4.52 -33.03 -10.50
N ALA A 175 5.43 -33.27 -9.56
CA ALA A 175 6.02 -34.60 -9.37
C ALA A 175 5.00 -35.62 -8.84
N PHE A 176 4.13 -35.20 -7.92
CA PHE A 176 3.03 -36.03 -7.42
C PHE A 176 2.05 -36.39 -8.54
N ASP A 177 1.61 -35.41 -9.33
CA ASP A 177 0.71 -35.61 -10.46
C ASP A 177 1.31 -36.56 -11.50
N ALA A 178 2.61 -36.43 -11.79
CA ALA A 178 3.32 -37.33 -12.69
C ALA A 178 3.39 -38.78 -12.16
N LEU A 179 3.61 -38.96 -10.85
CA LEU A 179 3.60 -40.29 -10.22
C LEU A 179 2.21 -40.91 -10.23
N THR A 180 1.17 -40.13 -9.92
CA THR A 180 -0.22 -40.58 -9.98
C THR A 180 -0.60 -40.97 -11.41
N ALA A 181 -0.24 -40.17 -12.41
CA ALA A 181 -0.48 -40.50 -13.81
C ALA A 181 0.23 -41.80 -14.23
N LEU A 182 1.46 -42.03 -13.76
CA LEU A 182 2.21 -43.25 -14.03
C LEU A 182 1.57 -44.49 -13.37
N ILE A 183 1.04 -44.33 -12.16
CA ILE A 183 0.33 -45.40 -11.44
C ILE A 183 -0.98 -45.77 -12.14
N GLU A 184 -1.73 -44.77 -12.63
CA GLU A 184 -2.94 -45.00 -13.42
C GLU A 184 -2.67 -45.68 -14.76
N ALA A 185 -1.56 -45.33 -15.42
CA ALA A 185 -1.18 -45.89 -16.71
C ALA A 185 -0.61 -47.32 -16.62
N ALA A 186 -0.28 -47.81 -15.42
CA ALA A 186 0.34 -49.12 -15.27
C ALA A 186 -0.60 -50.26 -15.71
N PRO A 187 -0.10 -51.24 -16.49
CA PRO A 187 -0.93 -52.31 -17.05
C PRO A 187 -1.31 -53.40 -16.04
N MET A 188 -0.85 -53.30 -14.80
CA MET A 188 -1.11 -54.26 -13.72
C MET A 188 -1.95 -53.64 -12.59
N PRO A 189 -2.80 -54.43 -11.92
CA PRO A 189 -3.54 -53.99 -10.73
C PRO A 189 -2.61 -53.50 -9.61
N MET A 190 -2.84 -52.28 -9.12
CA MET A 190 -2.11 -51.72 -7.98
C MET A 190 -3.08 -51.12 -6.96
N TRP A 191 -2.79 -51.34 -5.66
CA TRP A 191 -3.53 -50.76 -4.56
C TRP A 191 -2.64 -50.40 -3.36
N TYR A 192 -3.03 -49.36 -2.63
CA TYR A 192 -2.39 -48.92 -1.40
C TYR A 192 -3.39 -48.97 -0.24
N ARG A 193 -2.95 -49.46 0.91
CA ARG A 193 -3.76 -49.57 2.14
C ARG A 193 -3.14 -48.78 3.27
N GLY A 194 -3.99 -48.15 4.07
CA GLY A 194 -3.60 -47.44 5.28
C GLY A 194 -3.29 -48.39 6.44
N GLY A 195 -2.82 -47.82 7.56
CA GLY A 195 -2.60 -48.57 8.80
C GLY A 195 -3.88 -49.18 9.41
N ASP A 196 -5.05 -48.73 8.97
CA ASP A 196 -6.37 -49.26 9.32
C ASP A 196 -6.88 -50.36 8.37
N LEU A 197 -6.00 -50.84 7.46
CA LEU A 197 -6.26 -51.85 6.43
C LEU A 197 -7.31 -51.46 5.37
N LYS A 198 -7.80 -50.21 5.37
CA LYS A 198 -8.71 -49.73 4.32
C LYS A 198 -7.92 -49.36 3.07
N LEU A 199 -8.56 -49.57 1.92
CA LEU A 199 -8.02 -49.14 0.62
C LEU A 199 -8.04 -47.60 0.56
N LEU A 200 -6.87 -47.01 0.39
CA LEU A 200 -6.69 -45.56 0.26
C LEU A 200 -6.56 -45.14 -1.21
N MET A 201 -6.02 -46.02 -2.06
CA MET A 201 -5.85 -45.75 -3.48
C MET A 201 -5.85 -47.07 -4.26
N VAL A 202 -6.45 -47.07 -5.44
CA VAL A 202 -6.42 -48.17 -6.41
C VAL A 202 -6.29 -47.57 -7.81
N ASN A 203 -5.62 -48.25 -8.73
CA ASN A 203 -5.54 -47.81 -10.12
C ASN A 203 -6.67 -48.41 -10.98
N SER A 204 -6.85 -47.86 -12.18
CA SER A 204 -7.86 -48.33 -13.13
C SER A 204 -7.72 -49.81 -13.52
N ALA A 205 -6.50 -50.37 -13.53
CA ALA A 205 -6.28 -51.79 -13.81
C ALA A 205 -6.80 -52.70 -12.69
N TYR A 206 -6.70 -52.27 -11.43
CA TYR A 206 -7.28 -52.98 -10.29
C TYR A 206 -8.81 -53.01 -10.36
N VAL A 207 -9.43 -51.87 -10.68
CA VAL A 207 -10.90 -51.79 -10.83
C VAL A 207 -11.42 -52.69 -11.95
N ARG A 208 -10.67 -52.85 -13.05
CA ARG A 208 -11.06 -53.76 -14.14
C ARG A 208 -10.88 -55.24 -13.83
N ALA A 209 -10.00 -55.56 -12.87
CA ALA A 209 -9.65 -56.94 -12.54
C ALA A 209 -10.55 -57.56 -11.44
N VAL A 210 -11.35 -56.74 -10.77
CA VAL A 210 -12.28 -57.10 -9.69
C VAL A 210 -13.70 -56.97 -10.21
#